data_AF-A0A7J3XLG8-F1
#
_entry.id   AF-A0A7J3XLG8-F1
#
_cell.length_a   1.000
_cell.length_b   1.000
_cell.length_c   1.000
_cell.angle_alpha   90.00
_cell.angle_beta   90.00
_cell.angle_gamma   90.00
#
_symmetry.space_group_name_H-M   'P 1'
#
loop_
_entity.id
_entity.type
_entity.pdbx_description
1 polymer ?
#
loop_
_entity_poly.entity_id
_entity_poly.type
_entity_poly.pdbx_seq_one_letter_code
_entity_poly.pdbx_strand_id
1 'polypeptide(L)'
;IKVSRFIDELLEKLAGMRPYYMCNKPEDLIGKLVASLSPHTYVATIGRIIGFTDCDVCFAHPLFHASKRRDCDGDEDSLMLPLDVFINFSRLYLPDRIGGKMDAPLLITPIVYPDEVDEQAHNLDVAYVYPLELYKLAEKREPSAKLSNLIATIKLKLGSTEQYGGFGFTHRTHNIIANVVSAYKQSRSMFEKVVDQIRLTEKLSSVNIEKVVENIISSHILPDVAGNMKAFFIQSFRCKKCNTKFRRLPLNAQCNKCGSNLIQTVFRGAIEKYVDLLEYTLSKYIRTPYLKERIVIVIENVRSTFTARDETSSAIRQVSLESFIES
;
A
#
# COMPACT_ATOMS: atom_id res chain seq x y z
N ILE A 1 -16.39 -1.22 -17.49
CA ILE A 1 -16.67 -0.93 -18.92
C ILE A 1 -15.78 -1.73 -19.87
N LYS A 2 -14.45 -1.64 -19.79
CA LYS A 2 -13.59 -2.39 -20.71
C LYS A 2 -13.83 -3.90 -20.65
N VAL A 3 -13.94 -4.45 -19.43
CA VAL A 3 -14.27 -5.87 -19.21
C VAL A 3 -15.64 -6.24 -19.78
N SER A 4 -16.67 -5.40 -19.59
CA SER A 4 -18.02 -5.71 -20.12
C SER A 4 -18.03 -5.77 -21.65
N ARG A 5 -17.35 -4.82 -22.32
CA ARG A 5 -17.21 -4.83 -23.79
C ARG A 5 -16.41 -6.02 -24.28
N PHE A 6 -15.35 -6.38 -23.56
CA PHE A 6 -14.57 -7.58 -23.86
C PHE A 6 -15.43 -8.84 -23.84
N ILE A 7 -16.29 -9.00 -22.83
CA ILE A 7 -17.21 -10.14 -22.76
C ILE A 7 -18.24 -10.12 -23.88
N ASP A 8 -18.81 -8.96 -24.21
CA ASP A 8 -19.74 -8.83 -25.33
C ASP A 8 -19.09 -9.22 -26.66
N GLU A 9 -17.88 -8.72 -26.93
CA GLU A 9 -17.12 -9.08 -28.14
C GLU A 9 -16.75 -10.57 -28.17
N LEU A 10 -16.41 -11.16 -27.02
CA LEU A 10 -16.12 -12.57 -26.89
C LEU A 10 -17.35 -13.41 -27.24
N LEU A 11 -18.53 -13.04 -26.71
CA LEU A 11 -19.78 -13.73 -26.98
C LEU A 11 -20.17 -13.65 -28.46
N GLU A 12 -20.07 -12.47 -29.08
CA GLU A 12 -20.41 -12.27 -30.49
C GLU A 12 -19.42 -12.99 -31.42
N LYS A 13 -18.12 -12.74 -31.25
CA LYS A 13 -17.09 -13.16 -32.21
C LYS A 13 -16.68 -14.62 -32.05
N LEU A 14 -16.62 -15.14 -30.82
CA LEU A 14 -16.15 -16.51 -30.57
C LEU A 14 -17.30 -17.50 -30.37
N ALA A 15 -18.40 -17.08 -29.74
CA ALA A 15 -19.51 -17.98 -29.44
C ALA A 15 -20.72 -17.82 -30.38
N GLY A 16 -20.75 -16.79 -31.24
CA GLY A 16 -21.91 -16.49 -32.10
C GLY A 16 -23.18 -16.16 -31.30
N MET A 17 -23.03 -15.74 -30.04
CA MET A 17 -24.11 -15.40 -29.13
C MET A 17 -24.39 -13.90 -29.17
N ARG A 18 -25.57 -13.51 -28.67
CA ARG A 18 -25.90 -12.08 -28.49
C ARG A 18 -25.04 -11.48 -27.36
N PRO A 19 -24.68 -10.19 -27.46
CA PRO A 19 -23.98 -9.49 -26.38
C PRO A 19 -24.86 -9.43 -25.13
N TYR A 20 -24.24 -9.43 -23.95
CA TYR A 20 -24.94 -9.53 -22.66
C TYR A 20 -25.00 -8.20 -21.91
N TYR A 21 -23.86 -7.51 -21.80
CA TYR A 21 -23.76 -6.29 -21.00
C TYR A 21 -24.26 -5.07 -21.76
N MET A 22 -23.80 -4.90 -23.02
CA MET A 22 -24.09 -3.76 -23.89
C MET A 22 -23.82 -2.40 -23.21
N CYS A 23 -22.80 -2.34 -22.34
CA CYS A 23 -22.49 -1.16 -21.55
C CYS A 23 -21.55 -0.20 -22.30
N ASN A 24 -21.98 1.05 -22.48
CA ASN A 24 -21.20 2.11 -23.09
C ASN A 24 -20.60 3.08 -22.07
N LYS A 25 -21.34 3.38 -21.01
CA LYS A 25 -20.95 4.31 -19.95
C LYS A 25 -20.90 3.61 -18.58
N PRO A 26 -20.26 4.19 -17.55
CA PRO A 26 -20.22 3.59 -16.21
C PRO A 26 -21.62 3.30 -15.67
N GLU A 27 -22.58 4.20 -15.89
CA GLU A 27 -23.94 4.13 -15.35
C GLU A 27 -24.70 2.88 -15.86
N ASP A 28 -24.37 2.38 -17.05
CA ASP A 28 -24.98 1.17 -17.62
C ASP A 28 -24.65 -0.10 -16.80
N LEU A 29 -23.65 -0.04 -15.92
CA LEU A 29 -23.29 -1.14 -15.02
C LEU A 29 -24.13 -1.15 -13.74
N ILE A 30 -24.93 -0.11 -13.47
CA ILE A 30 -25.82 -0.08 -12.31
C ILE A 30 -26.83 -1.24 -12.43
N GLY A 31 -27.00 -1.98 -11.33
CA GLY A 31 -27.84 -3.18 -11.27
C GLY A 31 -27.14 -4.45 -11.76
N LYS A 32 -25.98 -4.37 -12.42
CA LYS A 32 -25.20 -5.55 -12.78
C LYS A 32 -24.53 -6.16 -11.54
N LEU A 33 -24.36 -7.47 -11.58
CA LEU A 33 -23.68 -8.22 -10.52
C LEU A 33 -22.17 -8.12 -10.65
N VAL A 34 -21.48 -8.17 -9.51
CA VAL A 34 -20.02 -8.24 -9.37
C VAL A 34 -19.67 -9.40 -8.45
N ALA A 35 -18.61 -10.12 -8.76
CA ALA A 35 -17.99 -11.09 -7.86
C ALA A 35 -16.81 -10.40 -7.19
N SER A 36 -16.85 -10.29 -5.87
CA SER A 36 -15.76 -9.69 -5.09
C SER A 36 -14.97 -10.77 -4.38
N LEU A 37 -13.66 -10.74 -4.51
CA LEU A 37 -12.76 -11.75 -3.95
C LEU A 37 -11.60 -11.09 -3.23
N SER A 38 -11.46 -11.41 -1.95
CA SER A 38 -10.34 -10.95 -1.14
C SER A 38 -9.07 -11.72 -1.48
N PRO A 39 -7.91 -11.03 -1.54
CA PRO A 39 -6.62 -11.68 -1.38
C PRO A 39 -6.58 -12.66 -0.21
N HIS A 40 -5.83 -13.74 -0.37
CA HIS A 40 -5.72 -14.89 0.51
C HIS A 40 -7.04 -15.64 0.77
N THR A 41 -8.01 -15.53 -0.14
CA THR A 41 -9.25 -16.32 -0.09
C THR A 41 -9.54 -17.00 -1.43
N TYR A 42 -10.53 -17.89 -1.45
CA TYR A 42 -10.95 -18.62 -2.66
C TYR A 42 -12.46 -18.64 -2.88
N VAL A 43 -13.20 -17.87 -2.06
CA VAL A 43 -14.65 -17.75 -2.14
C VAL A 43 -14.98 -16.31 -2.49
N ALA A 44 -15.61 -16.11 -3.65
CA ALA A 44 -16.05 -14.80 -4.09
C ALA A 44 -17.48 -14.53 -3.62
N THR A 45 -17.74 -13.36 -3.06
CA THR A 45 -19.09 -12.93 -2.68
C THR A 45 -19.72 -12.12 -3.80
N ILE A 46 -20.96 -12.45 -4.17
CA ILE A 46 -21.71 -11.68 -5.17
C ILE A 46 -22.27 -10.40 -4.55
N GLY A 47 -21.97 -9.28 -5.18
CA GLY A 47 -22.56 -7.97 -4.91
C GLY A 47 -23.31 -7.45 -6.13
N ARG A 48 -24.07 -6.37 -5.92
CA ARG A 48 -24.74 -5.64 -7.00
C ARG A 48 -24.25 -4.20 -7.00
N ILE A 49 -23.89 -3.69 -8.18
CA ILE A 49 -23.49 -2.30 -8.34
C ILE A 49 -24.74 -1.42 -8.17
N ILE A 50 -24.68 -0.44 -7.28
CA ILE A 50 -25.77 0.52 -7.04
C ILE A 50 -25.40 1.96 -7.41
N GLY A 51 -24.12 2.24 -7.69
CA GLY A 51 -23.64 3.56 -8.04
C GLY A 51 -22.12 3.61 -8.15
N PHE A 52 -21.62 4.79 -8.48
CA PHE A 52 -20.19 5.07 -8.63
C PHE A 52 -19.84 6.33 -7.85
N THR A 53 -18.57 6.43 -7.43
CA THR A 53 -18.01 7.60 -6.76
C THR A 53 -16.63 7.89 -7.37
N ASP A 54 -16.18 9.13 -7.28
CA ASP A 54 -14.84 9.53 -7.75
C ASP A 54 -13.71 9.18 -6.77
N CYS A 55 -14.03 8.54 -5.64
CA CYS A 55 -13.02 8.10 -4.67
C CYS A 55 -12.33 6.79 -5.11
N ASP A 56 -11.03 6.68 -4.81
CA ASP A 56 -10.22 5.47 -4.95
C ASP A 56 -10.55 4.40 -3.86
N VAL A 57 -11.83 4.23 -3.50
CA VAL A 57 -12.28 3.32 -2.43
C VAL A 57 -13.56 2.61 -2.86
N CYS A 58 -13.66 1.32 -2.52
CA CYS A 58 -14.89 0.55 -2.71
C CYS A 58 -15.79 0.67 -1.48
N PHE A 59 -16.94 1.34 -1.61
CA PHE A 59 -17.97 1.33 -0.57
C PHE A 59 -18.87 0.11 -0.69
N ALA A 60 -19.00 -0.64 0.39
CA ALA A 60 -20.03 -1.65 0.52
C ALA A 60 -20.51 -1.76 1.98
N HIS A 61 -21.58 -2.52 2.17
CA HIS A 61 -22.09 -2.80 3.50
C HIS A 61 -21.04 -3.54 4.34
N PRO A 62 -20.86 -3.27 5.65
CA PRO A 62 -19.86 -3.95 6.49
C PRO A 62 -19.93 -5.47 6.42
N LEU A 63 -21.13 -6.05 6.47
CA LEU A 63 -21.34 -7.50 6.28
C LEU A 63 -20.80 -8.03 4.93
N PHE A 64 -20.86 -7.23 3.86
CA PHE A 64 -20.29 -7.63 2.57
C PHE A 64 -18.77 -7.73 2.65
N HIS A 65 -18.10 -6.75 3.27
CA HIS A 65 -16.64 -6.81 3.49
C HIS A 65 -16.27 -7.97 4.41
N ALA A 66 -16.96 -8.12 5.54
CA ALA A 66 -16.71 -9.19 6.51
C ALA A 66 -16.95 -10.60 5.93
N SER A 67 -17.94 -10.77 5.04
CA SER A 67 -18.18 -12.05 4.35
C SER A 67 -16.97 -12.53 3.54
N LYS A 68 -16.11 -11.60 3.12
CA LYS A 68 -14.88 -11.87 2.39
C LYS A 68 -13.65 -11.85 3.30
N ARG A 69 -13.84 -11.94 4.62
CA ARG A 69 -12.77 -11.92 5.64
C ARG A 69 -11.90 -10.67 5.55
N ARG A 70 -12.56 -9.51 5.51
CA ARG A 70 -11.90 -8.20 5.50
C ARG A 70 -12.15 -7.44 6.78
N ASP A 71 -11.06 -6.95 7.34
CA ASP A 71 -11.02 -6.22 8.61
C ASP A 71 -11.19 -4.71 8.39
N CYS A 72 -11.05 -4.26 7.14
CA CYS A 72 -11.22 -2.86 6.72
C CYS A 72 -10.26 -1.87 7.42
N ASP A 73 -9.06 -2.31 7.80
CA ASP A 73 -7.99 -1.52 8.42
C ASP A 73 -6.95 -0.98 7.41
N GLY A 74 -7.30 -0.96 6.13
CA GLY A 74 -6.41 -0.61 5.01
C GLY A 74 -6.32 -1.69 3.93
N ASP A 75 -7.13 -2.73 4.05
CA ASP A 75 -7.20 -3.85 3.12
C ASP A 75 -7.64 -3.47 1.69
N GLU A 76 -7.06 -4.19 0.73
CA GLU A 76 -7.45 -4.14 -0.68
C GLU A 76 -8.31 -5.34 -1.07
N ASP A 77 -9.13 -5.15 -2.11
CA ASP A 77 -10.08 -6.15 -2.58
C ASP A 77 -10.14 -6.17 -4.11
N SER A 78 -10.58 -7.29 -4.68
CA SER A 78 -10.77 -7.44 -6.11
C SER A 78 -12.26 -7.49 -6.47
N LEU A 79 -12.60 -6.88 -7.59
CA LEU A 79 -13.94 -6.90 -8.18
C LEU A 79 -13.86 -7.39 -9.61
N MET A 80 -14.67 -8.40 -9.92
CA MET A 80 -14.76 -9.03 -11.22
C MET A 80 -16.21 -9.05 -11.69
N LEU A 81 -16.42 -9.07 -13.02
CA LEU A 81 -17.75 -9.34 -13.56
C LEU A 81 -18.00 -10.85 -13.52
N PRO A 82 -19.14 -11.35 -12.98
CA PRO A 82 -19.34 -12.78 -12.81
C PRO A 82 -19.29 -13.56 -14.12
N LEU A 83 -19.81 -12.98 -15.21
CA LEU A 83 -19.78 -13.63 -16.52
C LEU A 83 -18.35 -13.76 -17.07
N ASP A 84 -17.48 -12.81 -16.76
CA ASP A 84 -16.05 -12.91 -17.08
C ASP A 84 -15.40 -14.07 -16.31
N VAL A 85 -15.70 -14.19 -15.01
CA VAL A 85 -15.25 -15.33 -14.22
C VAL A 85 -15.76 -16.65 -14.81
N PHE A 86 -17.06 -16.77 -15.12
CA PHE A 86 -17.61 -18.03 -15.63
C PHE A 86 -17.03 -18.49 -16.97
N ILE A 87 -16.69 -17.56 -17.86
CA ILE A 87 -16.19 -17.87 -19.20
C ILE A 87 -14.68 -18.10 -19.17
N ASN A 88 -13.94 -17.22 -18.48
CA ASN A 88 -12.48 -17.15 -18.61
C ASN A 88 -11.72 -17.85 -17.48
N PHE A 89 -12.39 -18.23 -16.40
CA PHE A 89 -11.76 -18.98 -15.32
C PHE A 89 -11.67 -20.47 -15.65
N SER A 90 -10.48 -21.04 -15.47
CA SER A 90 -10.27 -22.48 -15.45
C SER A 90 -9.23 -22.85 -14.41
N ARG A 91 -9.47 -23.95 -13.68
CA ARG A 91 -8.50 -24.52 -12.72
C ARG A 91 -7.19 -24.92 -13.40
N LEU A 92 -7.21 -25.17 -14.71
CA LEU A 92 -6.02 -25.51 -15.51
C LEU A 92 -5.02 -24.35 -15.60
N TYR A 93 -5.46 -23.11 -15.38
CA TYR A 93 -4.60 -21.93 -15.38
C TYR A 93 -3.96 -21.64 -14.02
N LEU A 94 -4.37 -22.37 -12.97
CA LEU A 94 -3.83 -22.15 -11.63
C LEU A 94 -2.41 -22.72 -11.51
N PRO A 95 -1.47 -21.99 -10.89
CA PRO A 95 -0.11 -22.47 -10.73
C PRO A 95 -0.06 -23.69 -9.81
N ASP A 96 0.70 -24.69 -10.21
CA ASP A 96 0.92 -25.94 -9.46
C ASP A 96 1.95 -25.75 -8.33
N ARG A 97 1.68 -24.78 -7.45
CA ARG A 97 2.51 -24.48 -6.27
C ARG A 97 1.60 -24.33 -5.05
N ILE A 98 2.18 -24.54 -3.86
CA ILE A 98 1.47 -24.30 -2.59
C ILE A 98 1.03 -22.83 -2.55
N GLY A 99 -0.26 -22.61 -2.26
CA GLY A 99 -0.88 -21.28 -2.28
C GLY A 99 -1.36 -20.83 -3.66
N GLY A 100 -1.09 -21.57 -4.74
CA GLY A 100 -1.51 -21.20 -6.10
C GLY A 100 -3.02 -21.22 -6.36
N LYS A 101 -3.80 -21.80 -5.43
CA LYS A 101 -5.27 -21.81 -5.44
C LYS A 101 -5.89 -20.63 -4.71
N MET A 102 -5.10 -19.92 -3.89
CA MET A 102 -5.54 -18.69 -3.25
C MET A 102 -5.68 -17.61 -4.31
N ASP A 103 -6.55 -16.64 -4.09
CA ASP A 103 -6.81 -15.52 -5.01
C ASP A 103 -7.53 -15.94 -6.29
N ALA A 104 -8.13 -17.14 -6.29
CA ALA A 104 -8.93 -17.66 -7.39
C ALA A 104 -10.39 -17.87 -6.94
N PRO A 105 -11.40 -17.45 -7.72
CA PRO A 105 -12.81 -17.60 -7.38
C PRO A 105 -13.29 -19.05 -7.57
N LEU A 106 -12.84 -19.96 -6.71
CA LEU A 106 -13.17 -21.39 -6.78
C LEU A 106 -14.61 -21.68 -6.35
N LEU A 107 -15.14 -20.87 -5.42
CA LEU A 107 -16.51 -20.92 -4.95
C LEU A 107 -17.12 -19.52 -5.03
N ILE A 108 -18.44 -19.48 -5.14
CA ILE A 108 -19.20 -18.23 -5.19
C ILE A 108 -20.32 -18.28 -4.16
N THR A 109 -20.38 -17.27 -3.30
CA THR A 109 -21.43 -17.09 -2.30
C THR A 109 -22.40 -16.03 -2.78
N PRO A 110 -23.65 -16.40 -3.15
CA PRO A 110 -24.63 -15.45 -3.67
C PRO A 110 -25.35 -14.65 -2.58
N ILE A 111 -25.40 -15.19 -1.35
CA ILE A 111 -26.14 -14.62 -0.22
C ILE A 111 -25.19 -14.48 0.96
N VAL A 112 -25.14 -13.30 1.57
CA VAL A 112 -24.35 -13.04 2.77
C VAL A 112 -25.22 -13.30 3.99
N TYR A 113 -24.87 -14.32 4.77
CA TYR A 113 -25.50 -14.66 6.03
C TYR A 113 -24.77 -13.94 7.19
N PRO A 114 -25.41 -13.02 7.93
CA PRO A 114 -24.75 -12.23 8.98
C PRO A 114 -24.18 -13.07 10.12
N ASP A 115 -24.71 -14.27 10.36
CA ASP A 115 -24.21 -15.23 11.34
C ASP A 115 -22.91 -15.94 10.90
N GLU A 116 -22.66 -16.04 9.59
CA GLU A 116 -21.46 -16.69 9.03
C GLU A 116 -20.27 -15.73 8.84
N VAL A 117 -20.50 -14.42 8.94
CA VAL A 117 -19.43 -13.43 8.78
C VAL A 117 -18.56 -13.31 10.04
N ASP A 118 -17.40 -12.68 9.89
CA ASP A 118 -16.44 -12.49 10.96
C ASP A 118 -17.00 -11.69 12.16
N GLU A 119 -16.53 -12.02 13.37
CA GLU A 119 -16.98 -11.40 14.62
C GLU A 119 -16.69 -9.89 14.68
N GLN A 120 -15.69 -9.39 13.94
CA GLN A 120 -15.42 -7.95 13.88
C GLN A 120 -16.65 -7.16 13.40
N ALA A 121 -17.39 -7.67 12.41
CA ALA A 121 -18.62 -7.03 11.96
C ALA A 121 -19.74 -7.11 13.00
N HIS A 122 -19.78 -8.17 13.81
CA HIS A 122 -20.78 -8.33 14.86
C HIS A 122 -20.65 -7.26 15.94
N ASN A 123 -19.43 -6.74 16.15
CA ASN A 123 -19.13 -5.71 17.15
C ASN A 123 -19.43 -4.28 16.67
N LEU A 124 -19.96 -4.09 15.47
CA LEU A 124 -20.32 -2.76 14.97
C LEU A 124 -21.54 -2.21 15.71
N ASP A 125 -21.41 -1.00 16.24
CA ASP A 125 -22.51 -0.22 16.80
C ASP A 125 -23.48 0.22 15.70
N VAL A 126 -24.77 -0.06 15.91
CA VAL A 126 -25.85 0.27 14.97
C VAL A 126 -26.93 1.15 15.59
N ALA A 127 -26.60 1.81 16.71
CA ALA A 127 -27.49 2.75 17.39
C ALA A 127 -27.53 4.11 16.66
N TYR A 128 -28.72 4.72 16.61
CA TYR A 128 -28.88 6.08 16.06
C TYR A 128 -28.38 7.17 17.01
N VAL A 129 -28.50 6.91 18.33
CA VAL A 129 -28.07 7.82 19.39
C VAL A 129 -27.48 6.97 20.51
N TYR A 130 -26.35 7.40 21.05
CA TYR A 130 -25.76 6.72 22.20
C TYR A 130 -26.47 7.09 23.50
N PRO A 131 -26.69 6.12 24.40
CA PRO A 131 -27.33 6.38 25.70
C PRO A 131 -26.43 7.23 26.62
N LEU A 132 -27.04 7.98 27.55
CA LEU A 132 -26.31 8.83 28.50
C LEU A 132 -25.34 8.01 29.37
N GLU A 133 -25.71 6.77 29.66
CA GLU A 133 -24.95 5.79 30.43
C GLU A 133 -23.56 5.56 29.84
N LEU A 134 -23.42 5.57 28.51
CA LEU A 134 -22.12 5.44 27.84
C LEU A 134 -21.14 6.52 28.33
N TYR A 135 -21.59 7.77 28.31
CA TYR A 135 -20.75 8.92 28.67
C TYR A 135 -20.39 8.92 30.16
N LYS A 136 -21.34 8.56 31.04
CA LYS A 136 -21.10 8.44 32.49
C LYS A 136 -20.12 7.32 32.83
N LEU A 137 -20.17 6.19 32.11
CA LEU A 137 -19.24 5.08 32.31
C LEU A 137 -17.85 5.40 31.74
N ALA A 138 -17.80 6.10 30.61
CA ALA A 138 -16.54 6.57 30.02
C ALA A 138 -15.80 7.54 30.95
N GLU A 139 -16.50 8.45 31.63
CA GLU A 139 -15.92 9.36 32.64
C GLU A 139 -15.24 8.58 33.79
N LYS A 140 -15.82 7.45 34.17
CA LYS A 140 -15.28 6.55 35.20
C LYS A 140 -14.20 5.59 34.68
N ARG A 141 -13.87 5.63 33.38
CA ARG A 141 -12.92 4.73 32.70
C ARG A 141 -13.28 3.25 32.88
N GLU A 142 -14.57 2.95 32.88
CA GLU A 142 -15.06 1.59 33.01
C GLU A 142 -14.77 0.76 31.75
N PRO A 143 -14.53 -0.56 31.86
CA PRO A 143 -14.29 -1.42 30.72
C PRO A 143 -15.49 -1.46 29.76
N SER A 144 -15.21 -1.53 28.45
CA SER A 144 -16.25 -1.58 27.40
C SER A 144 -17.20 -2.77 27.52
N ALA A 145 -16.77 -3.86 28.16
CA ALA A 145 -17.61 -5.04 28.41
C ALA A 145 -18.91 -4.72 29.16
N LYS A 146 -18.91 -3.71 30.05
CA LYS A 146 -20.11 -3.26 30.80
C LYS A 146 -21.15 -2.57 29.89
N LEU A 147 -20.77 -2.17 28.68
CA LEU A 147 -21.62 -1.47 27.71
C LEU A 147 -22.25 -2.41 26.67
N SER A 148 -21.81 -3.66 26.61
CA SER A 148 -22.17 -4.64 25.56
C SER A 148 -23.68 -4.83 25.34
N ASN A 149 -24.49 -4.65 26.39
CA ASN A 149 -25.95 -4.79 26.33
C ASN A 149 -26.71 -3.45 26.30
N LEU A 150 -26.00 -2.33 26.41
CA LEU A 150 -26.60 -0.98 26.42
C LEU A 150 -26.64 -0.36 25.03
N ILE A 151 -25.74 -0.77 24.14
CA ILE A 151 -25.65 -0.28 22.77
C ILE A 151 -26.03 -1.41 21.83
N ALA A 152 -26.95 -1.12 20.90
CA ALA A 152 -27.34 -2.08 19.87
C ALA A 152 -26.15 -2.32 18.93
N THR A 153 -25.68 -3.56 18.89
CA THR A 153 -24.67 -4.05 17.93
C THR A 153 -25.31 -4.98 16.90
N ILE A 154 -24.61 -5.26 15.81
CA ILE A 154 -25.06 -6.27 14.83
C ILE A 154 -25.28 -7.63 15.50
N LYS A 155 -24.39 -8.02 16.44
CA LYS A 155 -24.50 -9.27 17.22
C LYS A 155 -25.86 -9.45 17.89
N LEU A 156 -26.39 -8.38 18.49
CA LEU A 156 -27.68 -8.41 19.19
C LEU A 156 -28.88 -8.55 18.25
N LYS A 157 -28.71 -8.28 16.96
CA LYS A 157 -29.76 -8.41 15.94
C LYS A 157 -29.73 -9.74 15.20
N LEU A 158 -28.69 -10.57 15.39
CA LEU A 158 -28.57 -11.88 14.74
C LEU A 158 -29.77 -12.79 15.08
N GLY A 159 -30.24 -13.55 14.09
CA GLY A 159 -31.40 -14.45 14.26
C GLY A 159 -32.77 -13.74 14.23
N SER A 160 -32.80 -12.41 14.20
CA SER A 160 -34.01 -11.62 13.99
C SER A 160 -34.17 -11.20 12.53
N THR A 161 -35.34 -10.68 12.15
CA THR A 161 -35.57 -10.09 10.82
C THR A 161 -34.72 -8.84 10.58
N GLU A 162 -34.25 -8.18 11.63
CA GLU A 162 -33.41 -6.98 11.57
C GLU A 162 -31.93 -7.27 11.29
N GLN A 163 -31.52 -8.53 11.18
CA GLN A 163 -30.11 -8.87 10.93
C GLN A 163 -29.57 -8.35 9.57
N TYR A 164 -30.46 -8.04 8.62
CA TYR A 164 -30.11 -7.53 7.31
C TYR A 164 -30.24 -6.00 7.18
N GLY A 165 -30.70 -5.29 8.22
CA GLY A 165 -30.97 -3.87 8.09
C GLY A 165 -31.46 -3.15 9.36
N GLY A 166 -31.92 -1.92 9.20
CA GLY A 166 -32.27 -1.07 10.33
C GLY A 166 -31.05 -0.68 11.18
N PHE A 167 -29.88 -0.57 10.54
CA PHE A 167 -28.66 -0.10 11.19
C PHE A 167 -28.62 1.43 11.19
N GLY A 168 -28.55 1.99 12.39
CA GLY A 168 -28.40 3.42 12.59
C GLY A 168 -26.94 3.87 12.53
N PHE A 169 -26.76 5.17 12.48
CA PHE A 169 -25.46 5.84 12.59
C PHE A 169 -25.66 7.15 13.35
N THR A 170 -24.66 7.52 14.15
CA THR A 170 -24.76 8.65 15.08
C THR A 170 -24.46 10.00 14.44
N HIS A 171 -23.51 10.04 13.50
CA HIS A 171 -23.04 11.27 12.87
C HIS A 171 -23.43 11.29 11.40
N ARG A 172 -24.22 12.29 11.00
CA ARG A 172 -24.58 12.49 9.60
C ARG A 172 -23.47 13.21 8.86
N THR A 173 -23.14 12.75 7.66
CA THR A 173 -22.23 13.43 6.74
C THR A 173 -23.01 13.94 5.54
N HIS A 174 -22.62 15.10 5.01
CA HIS A 174 -23.25 15.68 3.82
C HIS A 174 -22.80 14.96 2.54
N ASN A 175 -21.50 14.67 2.46
CA ASN A 175 -20.87 13.97 1.35
C ASN A 175 -19.97 12.87 1.90
N ILE A 176 -20.00 11.72 1.22
CA ILE A 176 -19.08 10.59 1.47
C ILE A 176 -17.83 10.71 0.58
N ILE A 177 -17.89 11.57 -0.44
CA ILE A 177 -16.86 11.76 -1.45
C ILE A 177 -15.88 12.84 -0.98
N ALA A 178 -14.59 12.51 -1.02
CA ALA A 178 -13.50 13.47 -0.88
C ALA A 178 -12.63 13.44 -2.14
N ASN A 179 -12.55 14.55 -2.86
CA ASN A 179 -11.71 14.70 -4.06
C ASN A 179 -10.25 15.00 -3.68
N VAL A 180 -9.67 14.18 -2.82
CA VAL A 180 -8.31 14.36 -2.32
C VAL A 180 -7.49 13.14 -2.65
N VAL A 181 -6.49 13.32 -3.50
CA VAL A 181 -5.45 12.30 -3.72
C VAL A 181 -4.40 12.47 -2.64
N SER A 182 -3.96 11.35 -2.05
CA SER A 182 -2.88 11.37 -1.06
C SER A 182 -1.64 12.06 -1.65
N ALA A 183 -1.10 13.06 -0.93
CA ALA A 183 0.15 13.73 -1.29
C ALA A 183 1.30 12.73 -1.46
N TYR A 184 1.25 11.60 -0.74
CA TYR A 184 2.22 10.52 -0.87
C TYR A 184 2.29 9.90 -2.27
N LYS A 185 1.17 9.84 -3.01
CA LYS A 185 1.15 9.36 -4.40
C LYS A 185 1.74 10.39 -5.38
N GLN A 186 1.72 11.68 -5.01
CA GLN A 186 2.17 12.78 -5.87
C GLN A 186 3.69 13.03 -5.77
N SER A 187 4.28 12.84 -4.58
CA SER A 187 5.72 13.00 -4.38
C SER A 187 6.52 11.95 -5.16
N ARG A 188 7.52 12.40 -5.94
CA ARG A 188 8.26 11.54 -6.86
C ARG A 188 9.36 10.75 -6.16
N SER A 189 9.94 11.33 -5.10
CA SER A 189 11.12 10.76 -4.46
C SER A 189 10.90 10.47 -2.97
N MET A 190 11.54 9.41 -2.46
CA MET A 190 11.50 9.07 -1.03
C MET A 190 12.03 10.22 -0.16
N PHE A 191 13.06 10.93 -0.63
CA PHE A 191 13.61 12.11 0.03
C PHE A 191 12.54 13.20 0.23
N GLU A 192 11.80 13.53 -0.84
CA GLU A 192 10.69 14.50 -0.78
C GLU A 192 9.64 14.07 0.25
N LYS A 193 9.28 12.78 0.26
CA LYS A 193 8.30 12.24 1.21
C LYS A 193 8.72 12.42 2.66
N VAL A 194 9.99 12.17 2.98
CA VAL A 194 10.51 12.37 4.34
C VAL A 194 10.53 13.86 4.70
N VAL A 195 10.97 14.72 3.79
CA VAL A 195 10.98 16.17 4.02
C VAL A 195 9.55 16.71 4.22
N ASP A 196 8.58 16.27 3.41
CA ASP A 196 7.18 16.66 3.53
C ASP A 196 6.56 16.14 4.83
N GLN A 197 6.92 14.93 5.28
CA GLN A 197 6.54 14.41 6.59
C GLN A 197 7.10 15.28 7.73
N ILE A 198 8.36 15.70 7.65
CA ILE A 198 8.98 16.61 8.64
C ILE A 198 8.24 17.94 8.64
N ARG A 199 8.00 18.54 7.48
CA ARG A 199 7.25 19.82 7.33
C ARG A 199 5.84 19.74 7.89
N LEU A 200 5.15 18.61 7.71
CA LEU A 200 3.83 18.39 8.32
C LEU A 200 3.97 18.36 9.85
N THR A 201 4.97 17.65 10.36
CA THR A 201 5.23 17.52 11.79
C THR A 201 5.52 18.88 12.43
N GLU A 202 6.24 19.78 11.74
CA GLU A 202 6.48 21.16 12.19
C GLU A 202 5.20 21.97 12.42
N LYS A 203 4.11 21.63 11.72
CA LYS A 203 2.82 22.33 11.83
C LYS A 203 1.91 21.75 12.92
N LEU A 204 2.22 20.56 13.43
CA LEU A 204 1.36 19.84 14.39
C LEU A 204 1.81 20.13 15.82
N SER A 205 0.92 20.74 16.62
CA SER A 205 1.17 21.02 18.03
C SER A 205 1.23 19.76 18.90
N SER A 206 0.59 18.67 18.46
CA SER A 206 0.50 17.41 19.18
C SER A 206 1.72 16.49 19.00
N VAL A 207 2.70 16.87 18.17
CA VAL A 207 3.81 15.99 17.79
C VAL A 207 5.16 16.60 18.20
N ASN A 208 5.98 15.82 18.89
CA ASN A 208 7.37 16.19 19.16
C ASN A 208 8.23 15.86 17.93
N ILE A 209 8.61 16.90 17.18
CA ILE A 209 9.37 16.80 15.93
C ILE A 209 10.72 16.11 16.16
N GLU A 210 11.45 16.47 17.22
CA GLU A 210 12.78 15.94 17.51
C GLU A 210 12.71 14.41 17.68
N LYS A 211 11.76 13.93 18.49
CA LYS A 211 11.58 12.50 18.73
C LYS A 211 11.16 11.73 17.47
N VAL A 212 10.30 12.31 16.64
CA VAL A 212 9.87 11.68 15.38
C VAL A 212 11.04 11.57 14.41
N VAL A 213 11.81 12.64 14.22
CA VAL A 213 12.97 12.64 13.32
C VAL A 213 14.04 11.67 13.81
N GLU A 214 14.36 11.67 15.10
CA GLU A 214 15.32 10.73 15.68
C GLU A 214 14.89 9.26 15.48
N ASN A 215 13.60 8.95 15.66
CA ASN A 215 13.07 7.61 15.43
C ASN A 215 13.15 7.19 13.96
N ILE A 216 12.79 8.08 13.02
CA ILE A 216 12.88 7.82 11.57
C ILE A 216 14.34 7.53 11.17
N ILE A 217 15.27 8.35 11.66
CA ILE A 217 16.69 8.21 11.30
C ILE A 217 17.29 6.94 11.89
N SER A 218 17.04 6.68 13.17
CA SER A 218 17.59 5.51 13.86
C SER A 218 17.01 4.18 13.36
N SER A 219 15.72 4.13 13.03
CA SER A 219 15.01 2.89 12.69
C SER A 219 15.04 2.56 11.20
N HIS A 220 15.10 3.56 10.32
CA HIS A 220 15.00 3.34 8.87
C HIS A 220 16.26 3.83 8.14
N ILE A 221 16.62 5.11 8.27
CA ILE A 221 17.64 5.71 7.40
C ILE A 221 19.04 5.16 7.70
N LEU A 222 19.48 5.14 8.96
CA LEU A 222 20.81 4.64 9.31
C LEU A 222 20.98 3.14 8.98
N PRO A 223 20.02 2.25 9.32
CA PRO A 223 20.06 0.87 8.88
C PRO A 223 20.13 0.71 7.36
N ASP A 224 19.37 1.51 6.60
CA ASP A 224 19.38 1.47 5.13
C ASP A 224 20.73 1.88 4.56
N VAL A 225 21.32 2.98 5.03
CA VAL A 225 22.64 3.44 4.55
C VAL A 225 23.72 2.42 4.86
N ALA A 226 23.79 1.94 6.09
CA ALA A 226 24.78 0.94 6.50
C ALA A 226 24.59 -0.40 5.75
N GLY A 227 23.34 -0.83 5.57
CA GLY A 227 22.98 -2.03 4.82
C GLY A 227 23.35 -1.93 3.35
N ASN A 228 23.01 -0.83 2.69
CA ASN A 228 23.35 -0.57 1.30
C ASN A 228 24.86 -0.45 1.09
N MET A 229 25.57 0.19 2.01
CA MET A 229 27.04 0.28 1.96
C MET A 229 27.69 -1.10 2.08
N LYS A 230 27.26 -1.93 3.04
CA LYS A 230 27.73 -3.32 3.16
C LYS A 230 27.41 -4.14 1.90
N ALA A 231 26.20 -3.99 1.37
CA ALA A 231 25.78 -4.66 0.15
C ALA A 231 26.62 -4.24 -1.06
N PHE A 232 26.98 -2.95 -1.18
CA PHE A 232 27.80 -2.42 -2.25
C PHE A 232 29.19 -3.07 -2.33
N PHE A 233 29.82 -3.34 -1.18
CA PHE A 233 31.13 -4.00 -1.17
C PHE A 233 31.09 -5.51 -1.45
N ILE A 234 29.98 -6.18 -1.07
CA ILE A 234 29.84 -7.64 -1.21
C ILE A 234 29.07 -8.03 -2.50
N GLN A 235 28.59 -7.04 -3.26
CA GLN A 235 27.69 -7.26 -4.39
C GLN A 235 28.25 -8.20 -5.47
N SER A 236 27.33 -8.83 -6.19
CA SER A 236 27.62 -9.58 -7.41
C SER A 236 27.36 -8.72 -8.64
N PHE A 237 27.98 -9.07 -9.76
CA PHE A 237 27.80 -8.41 -11.04
C PHE A 237 26.86 -9.23 -11.91
N ARG A 238 26.03 -8.55 -12.70
CA ARG A 238 25.10 -9.20 -13.63
C ARG A 238 25.39 -8.77 -15.05
N CYS A 239 25.33 -9.71 -15.97
CA CYS A 239 25.40 -9.39 -17.39
C CYS A 239 24.10 -8.73 -17.87
N LYS A 240 24.20 -7.59 -18.59
CA LYS A 240 23.04 -6.85 -19.12
C LYS A 240 22.22 -7.66 -20.13
N LYS A 241 22.85 -8.55 -20.91
CA LYS A 241 22.20 -9.32 -21.97
C LYS A 241 21.69 -10.68 -21.50
N CYS A 242 22.55 -11.50 -20.91
CA CYS A 242 22.22 -12.89 -20.57
C CYS A 242 21.87 -13.12 -19.08
N ASN A 243 21.91 -12.07 -18.25
CA ASN A 243 21.59 -12.13 -16.82
C ASN A 243 22.42 -13.10 -15.97
N THR A 244 23.51 -13.64 -16.52
CA THR A 244 24.46 -14.45 -15.76
C THR A 244 25.07 -13.63 -14.64
N LYS A 245 25.09 -14.21 -13.43
CA LYS A 245 25.61 -13.59 -12.22
C LYS A 245 27.07 -13.99 -12.01
N PHE A 246 27.90 -13.02 -11.65
CA PHE A 246 29.32 -13.18 -11.39
C PHE A 246 29.62 -12.67 -9.99
N ARG A 247 30.23 -13.51 -9.15
CA ARG A 247 30.64 -13.09 -7.80
C ARG A 247 31.75 -12.02 -7.83
N ARG A 248 32.60 -12.04 -8.86
CA ARG A 248 33.69 -11.08 -9.08
C ARG A 248 33.70 -10.66 -10.55
N LEU A 249 34.14 -9.44 -10.82
CA LEU A 249 34.39 -8.98 -12.18
C LEU A 249 35.50 -9.84 -12.82
N PRO A 250 35.26 -10.42 -14.01
CA PRO A 250 36.33 -10.98 -14.84
C PRO A 250 37.35 -9.90 -15.21
N LEU A 251 38.61 -10.29 -15.41
CA LEU A 251 39.71 -9.36 -15.71
C LEU A 251 39.51 -8.55 -17.00
N ASN A 252 38.78 -9.12 -17.97
CA ASN A 252 38.42 -8.43 -19.22
C ASN A 252 37.15 -7.56 -19.10
N ALA A 253 36.54 -7.46 -17.90
CA ALA A 253 35.30 -6.73 -17.63
C ALA A 253 34.08 -7.12 -18.49
N GLN A 254 34.15 -8.25 -19.20
CA GLN A 254 33.12 -8.71 -20.14
C GLN A 254 32.50 -10.02 -19.66
N CYS A 255 31.27 -10.27 -20.10
CA CYS A 255 30.60 -11.54 -19.81
C CYS A 255 31.22 -12.69 -20.60
N ASN A 256 31.76 -13.71 -19.91
CA ASN A 256 32.33 -14.91 -20.55
C ASN A 256 31.36 -15.68 -21.46
N LYS A 257 30.04 -15.47 -21.32
CA LYS A 257 29.02 -16.21 -22.11
C LYS A 257 28.58 -15.47 -23.38
N CYS A 258 28.56 -14.12 -23.36
CA CYS A 258 27.96 -13.35 -24.45
C CYS A 258 28.71 -12.06 -24.82
N GLY A 259 29.88 -11.81 -24.21
CA GLY A 259 30.74 -10.66 -24.50
C GLY A 259 30.23 -9.30 -24.04
N SER A 260 28.99 -9.18 -23.56
CA SER A 260 28.43 -7.88 -23.16
C SER A 260 28.93 -7.41 -21.78
N ASN A 261 28.77 -6.11 -21.53
CA ASN A 261 29.17 -5.47 -20.28
C ASN A 261 28.43 -6.02 -19.06
N LEU A 262 29.15 -6.07 -17.95
CA LEU A 262 28.63 -6.40 -16.63
C LEU A 262 28.21 -5.13 -15.91
N ILE A 263 27.07 -5.18 -15.23
CA ILE A 263 26.54 -4.09 -14.40
C ILE A 263 26.57 -4.47 -12.92
N GLN A 264 26.74 -3.45 -12.09
CA GLN A 264 26.56 -3.54 -10.64
C GLN A 264 25.08 -3.75 -10.29
N THR A 265 24.82 -4.41 -9.17
CA THR A 265 23.45 -4.55 -8.63
C THR A 265 23.09 -3.43 -7.67
N VAL A 266 24.09 -2.87 -6.99
CA VAL A 266 23.94 -1.74 -6.07
C VAL A 266 24.81 -0.60 -6.60
N PHE A 267 24.18 0.54 -6.89
CA PHE A 267 24.84 1.72 -7.44
C PHE A 267 25.21 2.72 -6.35
N ARG A 268 26.34 3.41 -6.53
CA ARG A 268 26.84 4.48 -5.63
C ARG A 268 25.78 5.53 -5.32
N GLY A 269 25.09 6.06 -6.34
CA GLY A 269 24.10 7.13 -6.16
C GLY A 269 22.91 6.75 -5.28
N ALA A 270 22.62 5.45 -5.11
CA ALA A 270 21.59 5.00 -4.18
C ALA A 270 21.99 5.20 -2.71
N ILE A 271 23.28 5.19 -2.40
CA ILE A 271 23.82 5.40 -1.04
C ILE A 271 23.97 6.90 -0.77
N GLU A 272 24.53 7.65 -1.72
CA GLU A 272 24.79 9.09 -1.58
C GLU A 272 23.51 9.91 -1.34
N LYS A 273 22.39 9.52 -1.97
CA LYS A 273 21.09 10.21 -1.80
C LYS A 273 20.65 10.35 -0.33
N TYR A 274 21.02 9.39 0.52
CA TYR A 274 20.63 9.41 1.93
C TYR A 274 21.59 10.25 2.79
N VAL A 275 22.81 10.48 2.32
CA VAL A 275 23.78 11.34 3.02
C VAL A 275 23.27 12.77 3.08
N ASP A 276 22.77 13.30 1.96
CA ASP A 276 22.19 14.65 1.90
C ASP A 276 21.03 14.82 2.91
N LEU A 277 20.22 13.77 3.09
CA LEU A 277 19.13 13.75 4.07
C LEU A 277 19.63 13.74 5.51
N LEU A 278 20.66 12.94 5.79
CA LEU A 278 21.28 12.87 7.10
C LEU A 278 21.89 14.23 7.49
N GLU A 279 22.56 14.91 6.56
CA GLU A 279 23.12 16.24 6.79
C GLU A 279 22.05 17.30 7.04
N TYR A 280 20.99 17.29 6.22
CA TYR A 280 19.85 18.19 6.40
C TYR A 280 19.19 18.05 7.78
N THR A 281 19.03 16.81 8.25
CA THR A 281 18.33 16.53 9.52
C THR A 281 19.22 16.69 10.76
N LEU A 282 20.50 16.34 10.65
CA LEU A 282 21.48 16.42 11.74
C LEU A 282 21.59 17.83 12.33
N SER A 283 21.60 18.86 11.47
CA SER A 283 21.78 20.25 11.88
C SER A 283 20.56 20.84 12.61
N LYS A 284 19.35 20.34 12.33
CA LYS A 284 18.10 20.98 12.75
C LYS A 284 17.34 20.25 13.87
N TYR A 285 17.27 18.92 13.83
CA TYR A 285 16.28 18.19 14.64
C TYR A 285 16.89 17.17 15.62
N ILE A 286 18.16 16.81 15.46
CA ILE A 286 18.78 15.77 16.28
C ILE A 286 19.33 16.40 17.56
N ARG A 287 18.97 15.86 18.71
CA ARG A 287 19.44 16.28 20.03
C ARG A 287 20.28 15.23 20.71
N THR A 288 19.94 13.95 20.54
CA THR A 288 20.63 12.83 21.18
C THR A 288 22.11 12.74 20.74
N PRO A 289 23.08 12.89 21.66
CA PRO A 289 24.52 12.94 21.31
C PRO A 289 25.00 11.68 20.59
N TYR A 290 24.61 10.49 21.06
CA TYR A 290 24.95 9.22 20.44
C TYR A 290 24.49 9.13 18.98
N LEU A 291 23.27 9.61 18.69
CA LEU A 291 22.74 9.57 17.34
C LEU A 291 23.48 10.54 16.42
N LYS A 292 23.87 11.72 16.93
CA LYS A 292 24.70 12.68 16.19
C LYS A 292 26.03 12.07 15.77
N GLU A 293 26.78 11.52 16.72
CA GLU A 293 28.08 10.90 16.44
C GLU A 293 27.93 9.75 15.44
N ARG A 294 26.93 8.90 15.63
CA ARG A 294 26.67 7.79 14.72
C ARG A 294 26.39 8.26 13.29
N ILE A 295 25.64 9.35 13.12
CA ILE A 295 25.35 9.92 11.80
C ILE A 295 26.62 10.50 11.18
N VAL A 296 27.41 11.27 11.93
CA VAL A 296 28.68 11.84 11.46
C VAL A 296 29.61 10.74 10.97
N ILE A 297 29.79 9.67 11.75
CA ILE A 297 30.60 8.51 11.37
C ILE A 297 30.11 7.87 10.07
N VAL A 298 28.79 7.73 9.89
CA VAL A 298 28.24 7.16 8.65
C VAL A 298 28.49 8.08 7.45
N ILE A 299 28.29 9.39 7.60
CA ILE A 299 28.55 10.38 6.55
C ILE A 299 30.04 10.34 6.15
N GLU A 300 30.95 10.37 7.12
CA GLU A 300 32.39 10.32 6.88
C GLU A 300 32.83 9.01 6.21
N ASN A 301 32.26 7.88 6.62
CA ASN A 301 32.53 6.58 6.00
C ASN A 301 32.07 6.53 4.54
N VAL A 302 30.89 7.07 4.24
CA VAL A 302 30.38 7.13 2.86
C VAL A 302 31.24 8.07 2.02
N ARG A 303 31.55 9.28 2.52
CA ARG A 303 32.40 10.24 1.82
C ARG A 303 33.81 9.69 1.59
N SER A 304 34.49 9.17 2.61
CA SER A 304 35.84 8.60 2.44
C SER A 304 35.89 7.45 1.43
N THR A 305 34.87 6.60 1.40
CA THR A 305 34.77 5.48 0.45
C THR A 305 34.63 5.94 -1.00
N PHE A 306 33.82 6.97 -1.25
CA PHE A 306 33.41 7.34 -2.60
C PHE A 306 34.15 8.56 -3.18
N THR A 307 34.69 9.45 -2.34
CA THR A 307 35.37 10.67 -2.79
C THR A 307 36.76 10.38 -3.38
N ALA A 308 37.42 9.28 -2.96
CA ALA A 308 38.77 8.91 -3.40
C ALA A 308 38.91 8.54 -4.89
N ARG A 309 37.82 8.49 -5.68
CA ARG A 309 37.87 8.16 -7.12
C ARG A 309 37.66 9.35 -8.06
N ASP A 310 37.18 10.49 -7.57
CA ASP A 310 36.98 11.67 -8.43
C ASP A 310 38.32 12.25 -8.95
N GLU A 311 39.45 11.90 -8.31
CA GLU A 311 40.78 12.34 -8.72
C GLU A 311 41.35 11.57 -9.93
N THR A 312 40.82 10.37 -10.23
CA THR A 312 41.24 9.59 -11.42
C THR A 312 40.37 9.82 -12.65
N SER A 313 39.23 10.51 -12.50
CA SER A 313 38.51 11.13 -13.62
C SER A 313 39.00 12.57 -13.83
N SER A 314 40.25 12.70 -14.28
CA SER A 314 40.84 13.94 -14.79
C SER A 314 40.22 14.33 -16.14
N ALA A 315 38.90 14.48 -16.17
CA ALA A 315 38.16 15.10 -17.25
C ALA A 315 37.32 16.22 -16.62
N ILE A 316 37.99 17.36 -16.41
CA ILE A 316 37.41 18.71 -16.28
C ILE A 316 36.25 18.81 -15.29
N ARG A 317 36.56 18.98 -13.99
CA ARG A 317 35.59 19.57 -13.05
C ARG A 317 35.32 21.00 -13.49
N GLN A 318 34.10 21.26 -13.95
CA GLN A 318 33.59 22.60 -14.18
C GLN A 318 33.46 23.28 -12.80
N VAL A 319 34.39 24.17 -12.50
CA VAL A 319 34.38 24.98 -11.27
C VAL A 319 33.23 25.98 -11.40
N SER A 320 32.33 26.05 -10.41
CA SER A 320 31.28 27.08 -10.41
C SER A 320 31.90 28.44 -10.09
N LEU A 321 31.46 29.48 -10.81
CA LEU A 321 31.98 30.85 -10.66
C LEU A 321 31.80 31.42 -9.25
N GLU A 322 30.90 30.87 -8.44
CA GLU A 322 30.67 31.30 -7.05
C GLU A 322 31.91 31.08 -6.16
N SER A 323 32.74 30.07 -6.43
CA SER A 323 33.93 29.81 -5.61
C SER A 323 35.05 30.84 -5.77
N PHE A 324 34.94 31.76 -6.73
CA PHE A 324 35.92 32.82 -6.98
C PHE A 324 35.50 34.19 -6.41
N ILE A 325 34.27 34.33 -5.91
CA ILE A 325 33.74 35.64 -5.48
C ILE A 325 33.95 35.88 -3.97
N GLU A 326 34.27 34.86 -3.18
CA GLU A 326 34.46 34.97 -1.72
C GLU A 326 35.93 34.93 -1.25
N SER A 327 36.91 35.21 -2.12
CA SER A 327 38.33 35.34 -1.72
C SER A 327 38.77 36.79 -1.54
#